data_AF-A0A1B0CB54-F1
#
_entry.id   AF-A0A1B0CB54-F1
#
_cell.length_a   1.000
_cell.length_b   1.000
_cell.length_c   1.000
_cell.angle_alpha   90.00
_cell.angle_beta   90.00
_cell.angle_gamma   90.00
#
_symmetry.space_group_name_H-M   'P 1'
#
loop_
_entity.id
_entity.type
_entity.pdbx_description
1 polymer ?
#
loop_
_entity_poly.entity_id
_entity_poly.type
_entity_poly.pdbx_seq_one_letter_code
_entity_poly.pdbx_strand_id
1 'polypeptide(L)'
;MQILSLGRNRIMTYDGIEKLRSLANLSVINLEDNPIAMDEDNPTREYVAAFLPKIKYYNYTLIDDETRASAREKYSRELRKLEEIESEELMRREKLQKDTEEEVLLGKCFVEFLIQQRLFDTLFEPWDNALNVDEKSLQLQEEFRQKYVVIAKELRDIAVQEHERRQEEIRAFKNCIEDARKETQSKAQRLIETYLEEKEESSLDTSSTSERLDEMWKSLMEEEVLLFENIVAGIEGFRTSLENLIGEFFQRAQTCLNRIREADSVYLDALEEAVTEFIMLKITSNRENEIPADLKDSDSIASKIIQMGQRQRLKIDETKRVLVEKAKVWVKEFICELHEEEVQRNRNNIVEINYFLDYEREIITE
;
A
#
# COMPACT_ATOMS: atom_id res chain seq x y z
N MET A 1 -23.25 5.17 -17.32
CA MET A 1 -24.06 5.18 -18.56
C MET A 1 -25.10 4.07 -18.47
N GLN A 2 -26.40 4.37 -18.68
CA GLN A 2 -27.51 3.42 -18.53
C GLN A 2 -28.18 3.01 -19.85
N ILE A 3 -28.09 3.87 -20.86
CA ILE A 3 -28.68 3.70 -22.20
C ILE A 3 -27.58 3.96 -23.22
N LEU A 4 -27.46 3.08 -24.22
CA LEU A 4 -26.56 3.24 -25.36
C LEU A 4 -27.37 3.14 -26.64
N SER A 5 -27.50 4.26 -27.36
CA SER A 5 -28.21 4.30 -28.64
C SER A 5 -27.21 4.45 -29.78
N LEU A 6 -27.13 3.42 -30.62
CA LEU A 6 -26.25 3.33 -31.78
C LEU A 6 -27.04 3.06 -33.07
N GLY A 7 -28.31 3.49 -33.11
CA GLY A 7 -29.12 3.38 -34.31
C GLY A 7 -28.52 4.14 -35.51
N ARG A 8 -28.78 3.68 -36.73
CA ARG A 8 -28.32 4.29 -38.00
C ARG A 8 -26.81 4.44 -38.11
N ASN A 9 -26.09 3.38 -37.74
CA ASN A 9 -24.63 3.30 -37.90
C ASN A 9 -24.26 2.23 -38.95
N ARG A 10 -22.95 1.96 -39.07
CA ARG A 10 -22.39 0.97 -40.00
C ARG A 10 -21.86 -0.26 -39.27
N ILE A 11 -22.57 -0.71 -38.23
CA ILE A 11 -22.19 -1.91 -37.47
C ILE A 11 -22.58 -3.13 -38.32
N MET A 12 -21.58 -3.88 -38.78
CA MET A 12 -21.79 -5.01 -39.69
C MET A 12 -21.67 -6.38 -39.01
N THR A 13 -20.96 -6.49 -37.89
CA THR A 13 -20.71 -7.76 -37.20
C THR A 13 -20.97 -7.65 -35.70
N TYR A 14 -21.11 -8.80 -35.06
CA TYR A 14 -21.24 -8.91 -33.60
C TYR A 14 -19.94 -8.61 -32.85
N ASP A 15 -18.82 -8.50 -33.56
CA ASP A 15 -17.51 -8.27 -32.97
C ASP A 15 -17.49 -6.97 -32.17
N GLY A 16 -17.07 -7.08 -30.90
CA GLY A 16 -17.02 -5.95 -29.99
C GLY A 16 -18.35 -5.61 -29.30
N ILE A 17 -19.50 -6.15 -29.73
CA ILE A 17 -20.76 -6.02 -28.98
C ILE A 17 -20.61 -6.68 -27.61
N GLU A 18 -19.96 -7.85 -27.54
CA GLU A 18 -19.66 -8.57 -26.29
C GLU A 18 -18.91 -7.72 -25.26
N LYS A 19 -18.10 -6.73 -25.68
CA LYS A 19 -17.39 -5.83 -24.76
C LYS A 19 -18.33 -5.00 -23.88
N LEU A 20 -19.58 -4.80 -24.33
CA LEU A 20 -20.61 -4.10 -23.56
C LEU A 20 -21.03 -4.86 -22.30
N ARG A 21 -20.73 -6.16 -22.17
CA ARG A 21 -20.94 -6.96 -20.95
C ARG A 21 -20.23 -6.38 -19.72
N SER A 22 -19.09 -5.73 -19.93
CA SER A 22 -18.29 -5.07 -18.88
C SER A 22 -18.99 -3.85 -18.27
N LEU A 23 -19.95 -3.24 -18.97
CA LEU A 23 -20.63 -2.03 -18.52
C LEU A 23 -21.75 -2.39 -17.54
N ALA A 24 -21.41 -2.41 -16.25
CA ALA A 24 -22.31 -2.86 -15.18
C ALA A 24 -23.68 -2.16 -15.13
N ASN A 25 -23.76 -0.91 -15.59
CA ASN A 25 -24.96 -0.09 -15.51
C ASN A 25 -25.74 0.00 -16.83
N LEU A 26 -25.25 -0.59 -17.94
CA LEU A 26 -25.92 -0.52 -19.23
C LEU A 26 -27.13 -1.46 -19.24
N SER A 27 -28.32 -0.90 -19.48
CA SER A 27 -29.60 -1.62 -19.38
C SER A 27 -30.44 -1.56 -20.67
N VAL A 28 -30.16 -0.59 -21.54
CA VAL A 28 -30.85 -0.39 -22.82
C VAL A 28 -29.81 -0.25 -23.91
N ILE A 29 -29.99 -1.02 -24.99
CA ILE A 29 -29.22 -0.87 -26.22
C ILE A 29 -30.16 -0.68 -27.41
N ASN A 30 -29.85 0.27 -28.29
CA ASN A 30 -30.53 0.45 -29.56
C ASN A 30 -29.54 0.26 -30.71
N LEU A 31 -29.81 -0.70 -31.59
CA LEU A 31 -29.02 -1.03 -32.79
C LEU A 31 -29.86 -0.97 -34.08
N GLU A 32 -31.03 -0.32 -34.05
CA GLU A 32 -31.87 -0.17 -35.25
C GLU A 32 -31.12 0.46 -36.43
N ASP A 33 -31.57 0.14 -37.65
CA ASP A 33 -31.01 0.69 -38.89
C ASP A 33 -29.48 0.46 -39.05
N ASN A 34 -28.94 -0.61 -38.47
CA ASN A 34 -27.58 -1.08 -38.74
C ASN A 34 -27.61 -2.34 -39.62
N PRO A 35 -26.60 -2.57 -40.48
CA PRO A 35 -26.50 -3.80 -41.28
C PRO A 35 -26.61 -5.10 -40.46
N ILE A 36 -26.08 -5.12 -39.23
CA ILE A 36 -26.17 -6.27 -38.31
C ILE A 36 -27.63 -6.66 -37.98
N ALA A 37 -28.55 -5.68 -37.95
CA ALA A 37 -29.95 -5.87 -37.60
C ALA A 37 -30.79 -6.41 -38.78
N MET A 38 -30.20 -6.57 -39.96
CA MET A 38 -30.86 -7.04 -41.19
C MET A 38 -30.65 -8.54 -41.45
N ASP A 39 -29.91 -9.24 -40.59
CA ASP A 39 -29.70 -10.70 -40.69
C ASP A 39 -30.95 -11.43 -40.16
N GLU A 40 -31.75 -11.99 -41.08
CA GLU A 40 -32.96 -12.75 -40.76
C GLU A 40 -32.66 -14.14 -40.18
N ASP A 41 -31.52 -14.73 -40.54
CA ASP A 41 -31.12 -16.07 -40.08
C ASP A 41 -30.59 -16.03 -38.63
N ASN A 42 -29.98 -14.90 -38.24
CA ASN A 42 -29.49 -14.67 -36.88
C ASN A 42 -30.00 -13.32 -36.32
N PRO A 43 -31.22 -13.28 -35.77
CA PRO A 43 -31.78 -12.05 -35.23
C PRO A 43 -30.89 -11.44 -34.14
N THR A 44 -30.47 -10.19 -34.33
CA THR A 44 -29.61 -9.46 -33.37
C THR A 44 -30.19 -9.42 -31.96
N ARG A 45 -31.53 -9.43 -31.84
CA ARG A 45 -32.24 -9.48 -30.55
C ARG A 45 -31.88 -10.73 -29.74
N GLU A 46 -31.80 -11.90 -30.37
CA GLU A 46 -31.41 -13.15 -29.71
C GLU A 46 -29.95 -13.09 -29.27
N TYR A 47 -29.08 -12.59 -30.15
CA TYR A 47 -27.66 -12.43 -29.82
C TYR A 47 -27.48 -11.49 -28.61
N VAL A 48 -28.12 -10.32 -28.61
CA VAL A 48 -28.11 -9.39 -27.47
C VAL A 48 -28.67 -10.04 -26.21
N ALA A 49 -29.76 -10.81 -26.32
CA ALA A 49 -30.37 -11.50 -25.18
C ALA A 49 -29.42 -12.56 -24.56
N ALA A 50 -28.69 -13.30 -25.40
CA ALA A 50 -27.74 -14.32 -24.96
C ALA A 50 -26.44 -13.73 -24.43
N PHE A 51 -25.81 -12.85 -25.21
CA PHE A 51 -24.46 -12.35 -24.96
C PHE A 51 -24.41 -11.11 -24.08
N LEU A 52 -25.51 -10.37 -23.84
CA LEU A 52 -25.50 -9.20 -22.96
C LEU A 52 -26.48 -9.36 -21.78
N PRO A 53 -26.12 -10.15 -20.74
CA PRO A 53 -27.06 -10.55 -19.68
C PRO A 53 -27.61 -9.38 -18.85
N LYS A 54 -26.91 -8.23 -18.80
CA LYS A 54 -27.33 -7.04 -18.05
C LYS A 54 -28.30 -6.14 -18.82
N ILE A 55 -28.40 -6.32 -20.14
CA ILE A 55 -29.34 -5.56 -20.98
C ILE A 55 -30.75 -6.06 -20.73
N LYS A 56 -31.66 -5.14 -20.44
CA LYS A 56 -33.09 -5.41 -20.24
C LYS A 56 -33.91 -5.08 -21.48
N TYR A 57 -33.50 -4.05 -22.23
CA TYR A 57 -34.24 -3.57 -23.40
C TYR A 57 -33.34 -3.54 -24.64
N TYR A 58 -33.81 -4.16 -25.72
CA TYR A 58 -33.24 -4.07 -27.05
C TYR A 58 -34.20 -3.26 -27.94
N ASN A 59 -33.69 -2.20 -28.57
CA ASN A 59 -34.48 -1.24 -29.37
C ASN A 59 -35.72 -0.76 -28.58
N TYR A 60 -35.49 -0.38 -27.32
CA TYR A 60 -36.51 0.07 -26.37
C TYR A 60 -37.63 -0.94 -26.06
N THR A 61 -37.49 -2.19 -26.51
CA THR A 61 -38.42 -3.28 -26.25
C THR A 61 -37.83 -4.24 -25.22
N LEU A 62 -38.62 -4.63 -24.22
CA LEU A 62 -38.18 -5.57 -23.17
C LEU A 62 -37.76 -6.91 -23.79
N ILE A 63 -36.62 -7.44 -23.36
CA ILE A 63 -36.22 -8.83 -23.62
C ILE A 63 -36.84 -9.70 -22.53
N ASP A 64 -37.82 -10.51 -22.89
CA ASP A 64 -38.43 -11.47 -21.96
C ASP A 64 -37.47 -12.63 -21.60
N ASP A 65 -37.78 -13.31 -20.51
CA ASP A 65 -36.95 -14.39 -19.96
C ASP A 65 -36.95 -15.63 -20.87
N GLU A 66 -38.03 -15.87 -21.63
CA GLU A 66 -38.15 -17.01 -22.56
C GLU A 66 -37.20 -16.86 -23.75
N THR A 67 -37.21 -15.69 -24.40
CA THR A 67 -36.28 -15.30 -25.48
C THR A 67 -34.85 -15.42 -24.99
N ARG A 68 -34.58 -14.96 -23.75
CA ARG A 68 -33.25 -15.05 -23.15
C ARG A 68 -32.82 -16.49 -22.90
N ALA A 69 -33.70 -17.34 -22.36
CA ALA A 69 -33.41 -18.75 -22.12
C ALA A 69 -33.13 -19.49 -23.43
N SER A 70 -34.00 -19.30 -24.44
CA SER A 70 -33.85 -19.92 -25.76
C SER A 70 -32.57 -19.47 -26.47
N ALA A 71 -32.27 -18.17 -26.45
CA ALA A 71 -31.04 -17.65 -27.06
C ALA A 71 -29.79 -18.14 -26.33
N ARG A 72 -29.80 -18.24 -24.99
CA ARG A 72 -28.68 -18.82 -24.24
C ARG A 72 -28.46 -20.30 -24.55
N GLU A 73 -29.52 -21.06 -24.77
CA GLU A 73 -29.43 -22.46 -25.19
C GLU A 73 -28.81 -22.59 -26.59
N LYS A 74 -29.29 -21.76 -27.54
CA LYS A 74 -28.76 -21.67 -28.92
C LYS A 74 -27.27 -21.38 -28.96
N TYR A 75 -26.78 -20.43 -28.15
CA TYR A 75 -25.37 -20.01 -28.09
C TYR A 75 -24.58 -20.61 -26.92
N SER A 76 -25.05 -21.73 -26.35
CA SER A 76 -24.50 -22.29 -25.12
C SER A 76 -22.99 -22.61 -25.19
N ARG A 77 -22.49 -23.03 -26.36
CA ARG A 77 -21.09 -23.39 -26.56
C ARG A 77 -20.19 -22.16 -26.58
N GLU A 78 -20.59 -21.12 -27.30
CA GLU A 78 -19.91 -19.84 -27.43
C GLU A 78 -19.92 -19.10 -26.10
N LEU A 79 -21.08 -19.06 -25.42
CA LEU A 79 -21.23 -18.46 -24.10
C LEU A 79 -20.32 -19.12 -23.08
N ARG A 80 -20.22 -20.47 -23.05
CA ARG A 80 -19.32 -21.15 -22.10
C ARG A 80 -17.87 -20.70 -22.27
N LYS A 81 -17.37 -20.60 -23.50
CA LYS A 81 -16.00 -20.12 -23.77
C LYS A 81 -15.82 -18.67 -23.35
N LEU A 82 -16.78 -17.81 -23.67
CA LEU A 82 -16.71 -16.40 -23.32
C LEU A 82 -16.75 -16.19 -21.80
N GLU A 83 -17.65 -16.88 -21.09
CA GLU A 83 -17.78 -16.80 -19.63
C GLU A 83 -16.54 -17.35 -18.90
N GLU A 84 -15.89 -18.39 -19.45
CA GLU A 84 -14.62 -18.91 -18.94
C GLU A 84 -13.50 -17.87 -19.05
N ILE A 85 -13.35 -17.24 -20.22
CA ILE A 85 -12.38 -16.15 -20.43
C ILE A 85 -12.66 -14.96 -19.50
N GLU A 86 -13.92 -14.52 -19.40
CA GLU A 86 -14.31 -13.42 -18.52
C GLU A 86 -14.02 -13.74 -17.05
N SER A 87 -14.29 -14.97 -16.62
CA SER A 87 -14.01 -15.44 -15.26
C SER A 87 -12.51 -15.46 -14.98
N GLU A 88 -11.69 -15.97 -15.91
CA GLU A 88 -10.23 -15.97 -15.78
C GLU A 88 -9.66 -14.54 -15.73
N GLU A 89 -10.16 -13.64 -16.58
CA GLU A 89 -9.75 -12.23 -16.59
C GLU A 89 -10.15 -11.51 -15.30
N LEU A 90 -11.36 -11.75 -14.80
CA LEU A 90 -11.82 -11.20 -13.53
C LEU A 90 -10.93 -11.69 -12.37
N MET A 91 -10.68 -12.99 -12.29
CA MET A 91 -9.80 -13.58 -11.28
C MET A 91 -8.38 -13.01 -11.37
N ARG A 92 -7.84 -12.85 -12.59
CA ARG A 92 -6.52 -12.24 -12.81
C ARG A 92 -6.49 -10.79 -12.34
N ARG A 93 -7.55 -10.02 -12.63
CA ARG A 93 -7.66 -8.61 -12.22
C ARG A 93 -7.79 -8.47 -10.71
N GLU A 94 -8.63 -9.29 -10.08
CA GLU A 94 -8.79 -9.31 -8.61
C GLU A 94 -7.49 -9.72 -7.92
N LYS A 95 -6.79 -10.72 -8.45
CA LYS A 95 -5.47 -11.11 -7.95
C LYS A 95 -4.47 -9.97 -8.07
N LEU A 96 -4.37 -9.34 -9.25
CA LEU A 96 -3.47 -8.21 -9.47
C LEU A 96 -3.78 -7.03 -8.52
N GLN A 97 -5.07 -6.75 -8.30
CA GLN A 97 -5.49 -5.71 -7.36
C GLN A 97 -5.06 -6.04 -5.94
N LYS A 98 -5.32 -7.26 -5.47
CA LYS A 98 -4.89 -7.72 -4.14
C LYS A 98 -3.37 -7.67 -3.97
N ASP A 99 -2.63 -8.14 -4.97
CA ASP A 99 -1.16 -8.11 -4.97
C ASP A 99 -0.64 -6.66 -4.90
N THR A 100 -1.29 -5.72 -5.60
CA THR A 100 -0.94 -4.29 -5.58
C THR A 100 -1.25 -3.66 -4.22
N GLU A 101 -2.42 -3.95 -3.65
CA GLU A 101 -2.82 -3.46 -2.32
C GLU A 101 -1.87 -3.98 -1.22
N GLU A 102 -1.47 -5.25 -1.32
CA GLU A 102 -0.49 -5.87 -0.44
C GLU A 102 0.89 -5.21 -0.58
N GLU A 103 1.36 -4.95 -1.81
CA GLU A 103 2.66 -4.30 -2.05
C GLU A 103 2.70 -2.89 -1.45
N VAL A 104 1.63 -2.11 -1.59
CA VAL A 104 1.51 -0.79 -0.97
C VAL A 104 1.52 -0.88 0.56
N LEU A 105 0.79 -1.83 1.13
CA LEU A 105 0.73 -2.02 2.59
C LEU A 105 2.10 -2.41 3.16
N LEU A 106 2.75 -3.41 2.57
CA LEU A 106 4.06 -3.88 3.04
C LEU A 106 5.16 -2.83 2.83
N GLY A 107 5.03 -1.98 1.80
CA GLY A 107 5.83 -0.75 1.64
C GLY A 107 5.74 0.17 2.84
N LYS A 108 4.51 0.52 3.26
CA LYS A 108 4.25 1.36 4.44
C LYS A 108 4.68 0.72 5.77
N CYS A 109 4.83 -0.60 5.78
CA CYS A 109 5.32 -1.38 6.92
C CYS A 109 6.83 -1.66 6.88
N PHE A 110 7.54 -1.19 5.85
CA PHE A 110 8.98 -1.39 5.63
C PHE A 110 9.41 -2.85 5.38
N VAL A 111 8.49 -3.71 4.93
CA VAL A 111 8.70 -5.17 4.79
C VAL A 111 8.35 -5.73 3.40
N GLU A 112 8.59 -4.95 2.35
CA GLU A 112 8.30 -5.34 0.95
C GLU A 112 9.04 -6.61 0.50
N PHE A 113 10.17 -6.92 1.14
CA PHE A 113 10.94 -8.15 0.89
C PHE A 113 10.18 -9.43 1.27
N LEU A 114 9.08 -9.33 2.01
CA LEU A 114 8.18 -10.44 2.33
C LEU A 114 7.06 -10.64 1.31
N ILE A 115 6.95 -9.79 0.29
CA ILE A 115 5.98 -9.96 -0.80
C ILE A 115 6.26 -11.30 -1.47
N GLN A 116 5.24 -12.17 -1.57
CA GLN A 116 5.32 -13.45 -2.30
C GLN A 116 6.55 -14.32 -1.94
N GLN A 117 7.03 -14.27 -0.69
CA GLN A 117 8.25 -14.98 -0.26
C GLN A 117 9.54 -14.57 -1.01
N ARG A 118 9.58 -13.37 -1.61
CA ARG A 118 10.74 -12.84 -2.36
C ARG A 118 12.07 -13.05 -1.64
N LEU A 119 12.14 -12.81 -0.33
CA LEU A 119 13.37 -13.05 0.43
C LEU A 119 13.79 -14.54 0.41
N PHE A 120 12.88 -15.50 0.61
CA PHE A 120 13.21 -16.93 0.54
C PHE A 120 13.79 -17.31 -0.82
N ASP A 121 13.17 -16.85 -1.90
CA ASP A 121 13.63 -17.17 -3.25
C ASP A 121 15.02 -16.59 -3.54
N THR A 122 15.43 -15.53 -2.83
CA THR A 122 16.78 -14.96 -2.94
C THR A 122 17.84 -15.64 -2.06
N LEU A 123 17.44 -16.59 -1.20
CA LEU A 123 18.36 -17.36 -0.36
C LEU A 123 19.11 -18.44 -1.13
N PHE A 124 18.55 -18.90 -2.25
CA PHE A 124 19.11 -19.99 -3.05
C PHE A 124 19.49 -19.49 -4.44
N GLU A 125 20.56 -20.05 -4.99
CA GLU A 125 20.97 -19.83 -6.36
C GLU A 125 20.86 -21.11 -7.19
N PRO A 126 20.86 -21.01 -8.53
CA PRO A 126 20.62 -22.17 -9.38
C PRO A 126 21.58 -23.34 -9.15
N TRP A 127 22.82 -23.07 -8.74
CA TRP A 127 23.83 -24.10 -8.43
C TRP A 127 23.60 -24.82 -7.10
N ASP A 128 22.85 -24.24 -6.17
CA ASP A 128 22.55 -24.89 -4.89
C ASP A 128 21.66 -26.12 -5.09
N ASN A 129 20.91 -26.19 -6.21
CA ASN A 129 20.13 -27.36 -6.60
C ASN A 129 20.97 -28.64 -6.77
N ALA A 130 22.29 -28.51 -6.97
CA ALA A 130 23.18 -29.67 -7.01
C ALA A 130 23.20 -30.43 -5.68
N LEU A 131 22.88 -29.77 -4.55
CA LEU A 131 22.82 -30.36 -3.21
C LEU A 131 21.52 -31.11 -2.93
N ASN A 132 20.51 -30.97 -3.81
CA ASN A 132 19.26 -31.73 -3.75
C ASN A 132 19.44 -33.12 -4.41
N VAL A 133 20.26 -33.95 -3.76
CA VAL A 133 20.75 -35.23 -4.30
C VAL A 133 19.73 -36.37 -4.26
N ASP A 134 18.70 -36.26 -3.43
CA ASP A 134 17.70 -37.30 -3.19
C ASP A 134 16.40 -36.75 -2.57
N GLU A 135 15.45 -37.63 -2.27
CA GLU A 135 14.18 -37.25 -1.65
C GLU A 135 14.37 -36.65 -0.24
N LYS A 136 15.37 -37.13 0.52
CA LYS A 136 15.69 -36.64 1.87
C LYS A 136 16.15 -35.18 1.83
N SER A 137 17.09 -34.85 0.95
CA SER A 137 17.59 -33.47 0.79
C SER A 137 16.51 -32.50 0.29
N LEU A 138 15.65 -32.94 -0.64
CA LEU A 138 14.48 -32.16 -1.07
C LEU A 138 13.50 -31.91 0.08
N GLN A 139 13.24 -32.92 0.91
CA GLN A 139 12.36 -32.79 2.07
C GLN A 139 12.91 -31.79 3.10
N LEU A 140 14.22 -31.81 3.36
CA LEU A 140 14.87 -30.85 4.27
C LEU A 140 14.67 -29.40 3.81
N GLN A 141 14.80 -29.14 2.50
CA GLN A 141 14.59 -27.80 1.95
C GLN A 141 13.12 -27.36 2.08
N GLU A 142 12.17 -28.27 1.88
CA GLU A 142 10.74 -27.99 2.06
C GLU A 142 10.40 -27.75 3.54
N GLU A 143 10.96 -28.52 4.47
CA GLU A 143 10.79 -28.29 5.91
C GLU A 143 11.34 -26.92 6.33
N PHE A 144 12.48 -26.51 5.77
CA PHE A 144 13.02 -25.17 5.97
C PHE A 144 12.09 -24.10 5.39
N ARG A 145 11.57 -24.29 4.17
CA ARG A 145 10.59 -23.39 3.55
C ARG A 145 9.36 -23.21 4.44
N GLN A 146 8.80 -24.30 4.98
CA GLN A 146 7.64 -24.25 5.85
C GLN A 146 7.91 -23.46 7.13
N LYS A 147 9.05 -23.70 7.79
CA LYS A 147 9.48 -22.92 8.96
C LYS A 147 9.65 -21.44 8.61
N TYR A 148 10.29 -21.14 7.49
CA TYR A 148 10.45 -19.76 7.01
C TYR A 148 9.11 -19.07 6.81
N VAL A 149 8.14 -19.71 6.13
CA VAL A 149 6.83 -19.12 5.83
C VAL A 149 6.09 -18.74 7.11
N VAL A 150 6.16 -19.59 8.14
CA VAL A 150 5.55 -19.30 9.45
C VAL A 150 6.21 -18.07 10.09
N ILE A 151 7.54 -17.99 10.11
CA ILE A 151 8.27 -16.86 10.71
C ILE A 151 8.07 -15.57 9.90
N ALA A 152 8.06 -15.65 8.57
CA ALA A 152 7.83 -14.52 7.68
C ALA A 152 6.41 -13.96 7.83
N LYS A 153 5.41 -14.83 8.02
CA LYS A 153 4.05 -14.41 8.35
C LYS A 153 4.00 -13.68 9.68
N GLU A 154 4.66 -14.20 10.71
CA GLU A 154 4.73 -13.53 12.01
C GLU A 154 5.40 -12.15 11.92
N LEU A 155 6.51 -12.03 11.17
CA LEU A 155 7.18 -10.75 10.92
C LEU A 155 6.26 -9.75 10.22
N ARG A 156 5.48 -10.23 9.25
CA ARG A 156 4.47 -9.42 8.55
C ARG A 156 3.40 -8.92 9.51
N ASP A 157 2.84 -9.80 10.34
CA ASP A 157 1.79 -9.43 11.30
C ASP A 157 2.31 -8.39 12.31
N ILE A 158 3.55 -8.56 12.79
CA ILE A 158 4.25 -7.56 13.61
C ILE A 158 4.36 -6.23 12.88
N ALA A 159 4.80 -6.23 11.62
CA ALA A 159 5.02 -5.00 10.86
C ALA A 159 3.71 -4.23 10.61
N VAL A 160 2.61 -4.94 10.36
CA VAL A 160 1.27 -4.33 10.21
C VAL A 160 0.79 -3.74 11.53
N GLN A 161 0.91 -4.48 12.64
CA GLN A 161 0.55 -3.99 13.97
C GLN A 161 1.34 -2.72 14.34
N GLU A 162 2.64 -2.72 14.08
CA GLU A 162 3.48 -1.55 14.36
C GLU A 162 3.15 -0.38 13.43
N HIS A 163 2.76 -0.62 12.18
CA HIS A 163 2.23 0.43 11.32
C HIS A 163 0.96 1.05 11.89
N GLU A 164 0.01 0.24 12.35
CA GLU A 164 -1.23 0.72 12.98
C GLU A 164 -0.95 1.57 14.22
N ARG A 165 -0.08 1.11 15.13
CA ARG A 165 0.37 1.88 16.31
C ARG A 165 0.97 3.22 15.91
N ARG A 166 1.83 3.27 14.89
CA ARG A 166 2.37 4.54 14.36
C ARG A 166 1.26 5.46 13.83
N GLN A 167 0.28 4.92 13.10
CA GLN A 167 -0.83 5.73 12.58
C GLN A 167 -1.72 6.28 13.70
N GLU A 168 -1.91 5.55 14.80
CA GLU A 168 -2.62 6.02 15.98
C GLU A 168 -1.88 7.15 16.67
N GLU A 169 -0.57 7.00 16.88
CA GLU A 169 0.29 8.03 17.47
C GLU A 169 0.29 9.32 16.62
N ILE A 170 0.41 9.18 15.29
CA ILE A 170 0.29 10.32 14.35
C ILE A 170 -1.06 11.00 14.48
N ARG A 171 -2.16 10.23 14.53
CA ARG A 171 -3.52 10.79 14.65
C ARG A 171 -3.69 11.55 15.97
N ALA A 172 -3.24 10.97 17.08
CA ALA A 172 -3.30 11.61 18.39
C ALA A 172 -2.51 12.92 18.40
N PHE A 173 -1.29 12.92 17.89
CA PHE A 173 -0.45 14.12 17.82
C PHE A 173 -1.06 15.23 16.96
N LYS A 174 -1.59 14.89 15.78
CA LYS A 174 -2.27 15.85 14.91
C LYS A 174 -3.49 16.48 15.59
N ASN A 175 -4.28 15.68 16.31
CA ASN A 175 -5.41 16.21 17.08
C ASN A 175 -4.95 17.18 18.17
N CYS A 176 -3.87 16.86 18.91
CA CYS A 176 -3.31 17.78 19.91
C CYS A 176 -2.86 19.11 19.30
N ILE A 177 -2.23 19.09 18.11
CA ILE A 177 -1.86 20.32 17.38
C ILE A 177 -3.10 21.12 17.00
N GLU A 178 -4.13 20.47 16.45
CA GLU A 178 -5.37 21.15 16.09
C GLU A 178 -6.07 21.79 17.27
N ASP A 179 -6.11 21.09 18.41
CA ASP A 179 -6.73 21.60 19.63
C ASP A 179 -5.97 22.81 20.18
N ALA A 180 -4.64 22.76 20.23
CA ALA A 180 -3.80 23.91 20.60
C ALA A 180 -4.03 25.11 19.67
N ARG A 181 -4.11 24.88 18.36
CA ARG A 181 -4.38 25.93 17.37
C ARG A 181 -5.77 26.54 17.56
N LYS A 182 -6.81 25.73 17.79
CA LYS A 182 -8.18 26.21 18.06
C LYS A 182 -8.25 27.04 19.33
N GLU A 183 -7.53 26.64 20.37
CA GLU A 183 -7.47 27.40 21.63
C GLU A 183 -6.84 28.78 21.40
N THR A 184 -5.67 28.85 20.76
CA THR A 184 -5.01 30.12 20.46
C THR A 184 -5.85 30.99 19.52
N GLN A 185 -6.48 30.40 18.50
CA GLN A 185 -7.40 31.14 17.61
C GLN A 185 -8.57 31.75 18.38
N SER A 186 -9.15 31.01 19.34
CA SER A 186 -10.24 31.51 20.17
C SER A 186 -9.79 32.65 21.08
N LYS A 187 -8.56 32.59 21.61
CA LYS A 187 -7.97 33.70 22.40
C LYS A 187 -7.74 34.93 21.52
N ALA A 188 -7.17 34.74 20.33
CA ALA A 188 -6.94 35.82 19.37
C ALA A 188 -8.23 36.53 18.96
N GLN A 189 -9.30 35.77 18.68
CA GLN A 189 -10.62 36.32 18.37
C GLN A 189 -11.15 37.19 19.50
N ARG A 190 -11.09 36.72 20.75
CA ARG A 190 -11.54 37.50 21.92
C ARG A 190 -10.74 38.78 22.11
N LEU A 191 -9.42 38.75 21.89
CA LEU A 191 -8.57 39.95 21.97
C LEU A 191 -9.00 41.00 20.93
N ILE A 192 -9.27 40.57 19.70
CA ILE A 192 -9.74 41.47 18.64
C ILE A 192 -11.16 41.99 18.94
N GLU A 193 -12.09 41.12 19.36
CA GLU A 193 -13.44 41.51 19.75
C GLU A 193 -13.44 42.55 20.87
N THR A 194 -12.60 42.34 21.91
CA THR A 194 -12.49 43.26 23.05
C THR A 194 -11.97 44.62 22.59
N TYR A 195 -10.95 44.65 21.73
CA TYR A 195 -10.43 45.89 21.15
C TYR A 195 -11.50 46.63 20.32
N LEU A 196 -12.27 45.92 19.49
CA LEU A 196 -13.32 46.53 18.66
C LEU A 196 -14.47 47.09 19.50
N GLU A 197 -14.90 46.37 20.54
CA GLU A 197 -15.93 46.83 21.48
C GLU A 197 -15.46 48.09 22.23
N GLU A 198 -14.23 48.08 22.75
CA GLU A 198 -13.64 49.24 23.42
C GLU A 198 -13.53 50.43 22.47
N LYS A 199 -13.17 50.22 21.20
CA LYS A 199 -13.12 51.26 20.16
C LYS A 199 -14.49 51.86 19.84
N GLU A 200 -15.57 51.08 19.92
CA GLU A 200 -16.94 51.55 19.64
C GLU A 200 -17.60 52.24 20.85
N GLU A 201 -17.46 51.68 22.06
CA GLU A 201 -18.12 52.20 23.28
C GLU A 201 -17.51 53.51 23.76
N SER A 202 -16.24 53.71 23.46
CA SER A 202 -15.50 54.83 23.97
C SER A 202 -15.35 55.90 22.88
N SER A 203 -15.68 57.14 23.22
CA SER A 203 -15.17 58.29 22.46
C SER A 203 -13.68 58.50 22.78
N LEU A 204 -12.89 57.42 22.79
CA LEU A 204 -11.45 57.48 23.08
C LEU A 204 -10.81 58.44 22.07
N ASP A 205 -9.85 59.21 22.57
CA ASP A 205 -9.03 60.00 21.67
C ASP A 205 -8.11 59.07 20.85
N THR A 206 -7.62 59.59 19.73
CA THR A 206 -6.72 58.88 18.82
C THR A 206 -5.48 58.29 19.52
N SER A 207 -5.01 58.93 20.59
CA SER A 207 -3.83 58.48 21.35
C SER A 207 -4.13 57.20 22.12
N SER A 208 -5.26 57.16 22.82
CA SER A 208 -5.64 56.03 23.66
C SER A 208 -6.13 54.82 22.84
N THR A 209 -6.76 55.03 21.67
CA THR A 209 -7.04 53.93 20.73
C THR A 209 -5.77 53.32 20.15
N SER A 210 -4.74 54.13 19.89
CA SER A 210 -3.45 53.65 19.39
C SER A 210 -2.71 52.83 20.44
N GLU A 211 -2.72 53.24 21.71
CA GLU A 211 -2.10 52.47 22.80
C GLU A 211 -2.74 51.08 22.96
N ARG A 212 -4.07 50.98 22.82
CA ARG A 212 -4.83 49.74 22.97
C ARG A 212 -4.60 48.80 21.80
N LEU A 213 -4.50 49.35 20.59
CA LEU A 213 -4.13 48.60 19.40
C LEU A 213 -2.73 47.97 19.56
N ASP A 214 -1.77 48.73 20.06
CA ASP A 214 -0.40 48.23 20.31
C ASP A 214 -0.36 47.17 21.43
N GLU A 215 -1.18 47.32 22.48
CA GLU A 215 -1.32 46.32 23.55
C GLU A 215 -1.92 45.00 23.01
N MET A 216 -3.01 45.08 22.25
CA MET A 216 -3.63 43.91 21.62
C MET A 216 -2.66 43.22 20.65
N TRP A 217 -1.95 43.96 19.80
CA TRP A 217 -0.96 43.38 18.89
C TRP A 217 0.15 42.64 19.65
N LYS A 218 0.67 43.22 20.74
CA LYS A 218 1.67 42.53 21.59
C LYS A 218 1.12 41.21 22.12
N SER A 219 -0.11 41.20 22.64
CA SER A 219 -0.73 39.97 23.13
C SER A 219 -0.97 38.93 22.04
N LEU A 220 -1.39 39.34 20.84
CA LEU A 220 -1.55 38.43 19.68
C LEU A 220 -0.20 37.81 19.27
N MET A 221 0.86 38.62 19.22
CA MET A 221 2.20 38.15 18.91
C MET A 221 2.76 37.22 19.99
N GLU A 222 2.54 37.53 21.27
CA GLU A 222 2.93 36.68 22.41
C GLU A 222 2.26 35.31 22.35
N GLU A 223 0.95 35.26 22.11
CA GLU A 223 0.20 34.00 21.96
C GLU A 223 0.68 33.18 20.75
N GLU A 224 0.98 33.83 19.62
CA GLU A 224 1.49 33.15 18.42
C GLU A 224 2.91 32.58 18.63
N VAL A 225 3.80 33.32 19.32
CA VAL A 225 5.13 32.84 19.69
C VAL A 225 5.03 31.64 20.63
N LEU A 226 4.18 31.74 21.67
CA LEU A 226 3.98 30.66 22.63
C LEU A 226 3.42 29.40 21.95
N LEU A 227 2.46 29.55 21.04
CA LEU A 227 1.90 28.44 20.27
C LEU A 227 2.97 27.77 19.40
N PHE A 228 3.80 28.55 18.72
CA PHE A 228 4.90 28.04 17.91
C PHE A 228 5.92 27.26 18.76
N GLU A 229 6.36 27.82 19.89
CA GLU A 229 7.27 27.16 20.82
C GLU A 229 6.69 25.83 21.35
N ASN A 230 5.40 25.83 21.72
CA ASN A 230 4.72 24.64 22.21
C ASN A 230 4.63 23.54 21.15
N ILE A 231 4.30 23.89 19.91
CA ILE A 231 4.22 22.89 18.83
C ILE A 231 5.61 22.38 18.45
N VAL A 232 6.64 23.24 18.38
CA VAL A 232 8.02 22.82 18.12
C VAL A 232 8.51 21.85 19.21
N ALA A 233 8.26 22.15 20.49
CA ALA A 233 8.57 21.24 21.59
C ALA A 233 7.75 19.94 21.51
N GLY A 234 6.48 20.03 21.12
CA GLY A 234 5.62 18.88 20.87
C GLY A 234 6.14 17.97 19.75
N ILE A 235 6.65 18.54 18.66
CA ILE A 235 7.25 17.79 17.55
C ILE A 235 8.47 17.00 18.03
N GLU A 236 9.33 17.56 18.89
CA GLU A 236 10.49 16.82 19.41
C GLU A 236 10.08 15.68 20.37
N GLY A 237 9.06 15.92 21.21
CA GLY A 237 8.48 14.87 22.05
C GLY A 237 7.88 13.74 21.22
N PHE A 238 7.15 14.10 20.17
CA PHE A 238 6.56 13.16 19.23
C PHE A 238 7.61 12.40 18.41
N ARG A 239 8.70 13.06 17.98
CA ARG A 239 9.86 12.41 17.37
C ARG A 239 10.41 11.31 18.25
N THR A 240 10.62 11.60 19.54
CA THR A 240 11.09 10.61 20.52
C THR A 240 10.12 9.44 20.63
N SER A 241 8.80 9.70 20.65
CA SER A 241 7.77 8.66 20.65
C SER A 241 7.84 7.76 19.42
N LEU A 242 7.93 8.33 18.21
CA LEU A 242 8.08 7.57 16.97
C LEU A 242 9.37 6.75 16.92
N GLU A 243 10.50 7.33 17.35
CA GLU A 243 11.78 6.63 17.42
C GLU A 243 11.72 5.43 18.38
N ASN A 244 10.99 5.55 19.51
CA ASN A 244 10.76 4.44 20.43
C ASN A 244 9.89 3.34 19.80
N LEU A 245 8.77 3.67 19.17
CA LEU A 245 7.91 2.69 18.47
C LEU A 245 8.69 1.94 17.39
N ILE A 246 9.53 2.64 16.63
CA ILE A 246 10.38 2.01 15.60
C ILE A 246 11.50 1.17 16.23
N GLY A 247 12.05 1.59 17.37
CA GLY A 247 12.98 0.79 18.15
C GLY A 247 12.38 -0.53 18.61
N GLU A 248 11.15 -0.51 19.14
CA GLU A 248 10.39 -1.71 19.51
C GLU A 248 10.15 -2.62 18.30
N PHE A 249 9.74 -2.05 17.17
CA PHE A 249 9.57 -2.78 15.92
C PHE A 249 10.87 -3.48 15.50
N PHE A 250 12.01 -2.79 15.53
CA PHE A 250 13.30 -3.39 15.16
C PHE A 250 13.69 -4.54 16.07
N GLN A 251 13.44 -4.44 17.38
CA GLN A 251 13.72 -5.54 18.31
C GLN A 251 12.87 -6.77 17.99
N ARG A 252 11.56 -6.58 17.76
CA ARG A 252 10.65 -7.68 17.39
C ARG A 252 11.03 -8.29 16.04
N ALA A 253 11.34 -7.45 15.05
CA ALA A 253 11.79 -7.90 13.73
C ALA A 253 13.11 -8.68 13.81
N GLN A 254 14.05 -8.23 14.65
CA GLN A 254 15.31 -8.94 14.90
C GLN A 254 15.07 -10.35 15.43
N THR A 255 14.13 -10.55 16.34
CA THR A 255 13.78 -11.87 16.88
C THR A 255 13.31 -12.80 15.76
N CYS A 256 12.47 -12.34 14.84
CA CYS A 256 12.04 -13.14 13.68
C CYS A 256 13.23 -13.46 12.75
N LEU A 257 14.07 -12.47 12.43
CA LEU A 257 15.22 -12.68 11.54
C LEU A 257 16.26 -13.65 12.15
N ASN A 258 16.46 -13.61 13.47
CA ASN A 258 17.29 -14.58 14.17
C ASN A 258 16.72 -16.00 14.08
N ARG A 259 15.41 -16.17 14.26
CA ARG A 259 14.76 -17.47 14.09
C ARG A 259 14.87 -18.00 12.67
N ILE A 260 14.86 -17.13 11.65
CA ILE A 260 15.13 -17.54 10.26
C ILE A 260 16.58 -18.06 10.15
N ARG A 261 17.57 -17.38 10.75
CA ARG A 261 18.97 -17.84 10.75
C ARG A 261 19.17 -19.14 11.49
N GLU A 262 18.46 -19.35 12.59
CA GLU A 262 18.49 -20.60 13.35
C GLU A 262 17.91 -21.74 12.52
N ALA A 263 16.77 -21.52 11.87
CA ALA A 263 16.18 -22.49 10.97
C ALA A 263 17.09 -22.81 9.76
N ASP A 264 17.76 -21.79 9.23
CA ASP A 264 18.74 -21.90 8.14
C ASP A 264 19.96 -22.73 8.57
N SER A 265 20.51 -22.47 9.77
CA SER A 265 21.63 -23.26 10.32
C SER A 265 21.25 -24.73 10.51
N VAL A 266 20.08 -24.99 11.08
CA VAL A 266 19.59 -26.37 11.28
C VAL A 266 19.40 -27.08 9.94
N TYR A 267 18.91 -26.38 8.92
CA TYR A 267 18.78 -26.90 7.56
C TYR A 267 20.15 -27.23 6.95
N LEU A 268 21.11 -26.31 7.03
CA LEU A 268 22.45 -26.48 6.48
C LEU A 268 23.18 -27.67 7.11
N ASP A 269 23.11 -27.81 8.44
CA ASP A 269 23.73 -28.91 9.17
C ASP A 269 23.11 -30.26 8.75
N ALA A 270 21.78 -30.34 8.65
CA ALA A 270 21.08 -31.54 8.22
C ALA A 270 21.32 -31.87 6.74
N LEU A 271 21.48 -30.86 5.89
CA LEU A 271 21.78 -31.03 4.47
C LEU A 271 23.19 -31.60 4.27
N GLU A 272 24.17 -31.11 5.04
CA GLU A 272 25.54 -31.62 4.99
C GLU A 272 25.59 -33.12 5.34
N GLU A 273 24.89 -33.53 6.39
CA GLU A 273 24.75 -34.94 6.76
C GLU A 273 24.10 -35.75 5.64
N ALA A 274 22.96 -35.28 5.10
CA ALA A 274 22.24 -35.99 4.04
C ALA A 274 23.05 -36.16 2.76
N VAL A 275 23.75 -35.11 2.31
CA VAL A 275 24.60 -35.17 1.10
C VAL A 275 25.79 -36.11 1.31
N THR A 276 26.40 -36.08 2.50
CA THR A 276 27.53 -36.96 2.84
C THR A 276 27.08 -38.43 2.89
N GLU A 277 25.96 -38.73 3.53
CA GLU A 277 25.35 -40.07 3.56
C GLU A 277 25.04 -40.59 2.15
N PHE A 278 24.45 -39.75 1.30
CA PHE A 278 24.15 -40.11 -0.09
C PHE A 278 25.40 -40.51 -0.85
N ILE A 279 26.47 -39.73 -0.76
CA ILE A 279 27.73 -40.00 -1.45
C ILE A 279 28.37 -41.29 -0.93
N MET A 280 28.46 -41.46 0.39
CA MET A 280 28.98 -42.69 0.99
C MET A 280 28.19 -43.92 0.53
N LEU A 281 26.87 -43.83 0.44
CA LEU A 281 26.01 -44.90 -0.05
C LEU A 281 26.30 -45.24 -1.53
N LYS A 282 26.48 -44.24 -2.39
CA LYS A 282 26.79 -44.44 -3.82
C LYS A 282 28.18 -45.03 -4.03
N ILE A 283 29.18 -44.58 -3.28
CA ILE A 283 30.55 -45.14 -3.31
C ILE A 283 30.51 -46.61 -2.87
N THR A 284 29.90 -46.90 -1.71
CA THR A 284 29.84 -48.27 -1.16
C THR A 284 29.05 -49.22 -2.06
N SER A 285 28.06 -48.70 -2.80
CA SER A 285 27.26 -49.47 -3.75
C SER A 285 27.89 -49.59 -5.14
N ASN A 286 29.12 -49.09 -5.34
CA ASN A 286 29.82 -49.06 -6.64
C ASN A 286 29.03 -48.33 -7.75
N ARG A 287 28.33 -47.25 -7.38
CA ARG A 287 27.48 -46.40 -8.24
C ARG A 287 27.97 -44.95 -8.26
N GLU A 288 29.28 -44.75 -8.30
CA GLU A 288 29.90 -43.41 -8.29
C GLU A 288 29.52 -42.54 -9.50
N ASN A 289 29.09 -43.17 -10.60
CA ASN A 289 28.58 -42.49 -11.80
C ASN A 289 27.26 -41.75 -11.57
N GLU A 290 26.51 -42.09 -10.52
CA GLU A 290 25.26 -41.42 -10.13
C GLU A 290 25.50 -40.18 -9.24
N ILE A 291 26.75 -39.94 -8.81
CA ILE A 291 27.11 -38.76 -8.02
C ILE A 291 27.23 -37.56 -8.97
N PRO A 292 26.52 -36.43 -8.71
CA PRO A 292 26.68 -35.21 -9.49
C PRO A 292 28.15 -34.80 -9.60
N ALA A 293 28.58 -34.38 -10.79
CA ALA A 293 29.99 -34.05 -11.06
C ALA A 293 30.55 -33.01 -10.07
N ASP A 294 29.71 -32.05 -9.69
CA ASP A 294 30.03 -30.97 -8.76
C ASP A 294 30.18 -31.41 -7.29
N LEU A 295 29.83 -32.66 -6.95
CA LEU A 295 29.86 -33.24 -5.60
C LEU A 295 30.83 -34.42 -5.48
N LYS A 296 31.66 -34.69 -6.49
CA LYS A 296 32.61 -35.83 -6.45
C LYS A 296 33.79 -35.61 -5.50
N ASP A 297 34.07 -34.37 -5.13
CA ASP A 297 35.12 -34.00 -4.18
C ASP A 297 34.50 -33.66 -2.82
N SER A 298 34.77 -34.49 -1.80
CA SER A 298 34.17 -34.37 -0.46
C SER A 298 34.53 -33.05 0.23
N ASP A 299 35.77 -32.55 0.05
CA ASP A 299 36.21 -31.27 0.63
C ASP A 299 35.51 -30.08 -0.05
N SER A 300 35.03 -30.28 -1.28
CA SER A 300 34.24 -29.29 -2.02
C SER A 300 32.83 -29.12 -1.44
N ILE A 301 32.24 -30.16 -0.84
CA ILE A 301 30.85 -30.15 -0.37
C ILE A 301 30.68 -29.28 0.86
N ALA A 302 31.49 -29.53 1.89
CA ALA A 302 31.49 -28.71 3.11
C ALA A 302 31.76 -27.24 2.75
N SER A 303 32.72 -26.99 1.84
CA SER A 303 32.99 -25.64 1.35
C SER A 303 31.78 -25.00 0.64
N LYS A 304 31.07 -25.75 -0.22
CA LYS A 304 29.86 -25.27 -0.92
C LYS A 304 28.73 -24.95 0.05
N ILE A 305 28.45 -25.82 1.01
CA ILE A 305 27.39 -25.61 2.03
C ILE A 305 27.73 -24.40 2.91
N ILE A 306 28.99 -24.27 3.34
CA ILE A 306 29.46 -23.09 4.08
C ILE A 306 29.27 -21.81 3.26
N GLN A 307 29.64 -21.82 1.98
CA GLN A 307 29.46 -20.66 1.10
C GLN A 307 27.98 -20.32 0.90
N MET A 308 27.10 -21.32 0.71
CA MET A 308 25.66 -21.14 0.65
C MET A 308 25.13 -20.46 1.92
N GLY A 309 25.47 -21.00 3.10
CA GLY A 309 25.06 -20.43 4.37
C GLY A 309 25.58 -19.01 4.62
N GLN A 310 26.82 -18.70 4.22
CA GLN A 310 27.34 -17.34 4.28
C GLN A 310 26.53 -16.37 3.42
N ARG A 311 26.19 -16.77 2.20
CA ARG A 311 25.39 -15.98 1.26
C ARG A 311 23.97 -15.73 1.80
N GLN A 312 23.33 -16.77 2.33
CA GLN A 312 22.01 -16.70 2.97
C GLN A 312 22.01 -15.72 4.15
N ARG A 313 23.00 -15.82 5.05
CA ARG A 313 23.17 -14.88 6.17
C ARG A 313 23.33 -13.44 5.70
N LEU A 314 24.18 -13.21 4.69
CA LEU A 314 24.37 -11.87 4.10
C LEU A 314 23.07 -11.30 3.53
N LYS A 315 22.26 -12.11 2.85
CA LYS A 315 20.93 -11.67 2.35
C LYS A 315 19.99 -11.27 3.48
N ILE A 316 19.97 -12.03 4.57
CA ILE A 316 19.16 -11.72 5.76
C ILE A 316 19.65 -10.43 6.44
N ASP A 317 20.97 -10.27 6.61
CA ASP A 317 21.58 -9.05 7.18
C ASP A 317 21.29 -7.81 6.32
N GLU A 318 21.43 -7.90 5.01
CA GLU A 318 21.15 -6.80 4.09
C GLU A 318 19.67 -6.40 4.14
N THR A 319 18.77 -7.39 4.22
CA THR A 319 17.34 -7.14 4.36
C THR A 319 17.02 -6.36 5.63
N LYS A 320 17.62 -6.76 6.76
CA LYS A 320 17.52 -6.02 8.02
C LYS A 320 18.01 -4.58 7.86
N ARG A 321 19.17 -4.40 7.22
CA ARG A 321 19.79 -3.09 7.02
C ARG A 321 18.86 -2.15 6.23
N VAL A 322 18.30 -2.64 5.13
CA VAL A 322 17.35 -1.89 4.29
C VAL A 322 16.10 -1.51 5.08
N LEU A 323 15.53 -2.44 5.87
CA LEU A 323 14.37 -2.15 6.74
C LEU A 323 14.68 -1.02 7.72
N VAL A 324 15.82 -1.11 8.41
CA VAL A 324 16.22 -0.11 9.41
C VAL A 324 16.44 1.26 8.77
N GLU A 325 17.13 1.29 7.63
CA GLU A 325 17.40 2.53 6.90
C GLU A 325 16.11 3.21 6.45
N LYS A 326 15.19 2.47 5.82
CA LYS A 326 13.91 3.00 5.36
C LYS A 326 13.09 3.62 6.49
N ALA A 327 12.98 2.93 7.62
CA ALA A 327 12.22 3.44 8.75
C ALA A 327 12.86 4.69 9.37
N LYS A 328 14.19 4.75 9.46
CA LYS A 328 14.91 5.93 9.96
C LYS A 328 14.77 7.14 9.03
N VAL A 329 14.91 6.92 7.73
CA VAL A 329 14.72 7.97 6.71
C VAL A 329 13.29 8.50 6.79
N TRP A 330 12.30 7.62 6.87
CA TRP A 330 10.90 8.01 6.99
C TRP A 330 10.62 8.88 8.24
N VAL A 331 11.13 8.52 9.42
CA VAL A 331 10.97 9.36 10.63
C VAL A 331 11.57 10.74 10.41
N LYS A 332 12.79 10.78 9.88
CA LYS A 332 13.49 12.04 9.67
C LYS A 332 12.71 12.94 8.72
N GLU A 333 12.29 12.41 7.57
CA GLU A 333 11.52 13.15 6.57
C GLU A 333 10.19 13.64 7.15
N PHE A 334 9.44 12.76 7.83
CA PHE A 334 8.16 13.11 8.42
C PHE A 334 8.26 14.21 9.49
N ILE A 335 9.28 14.16 10.34
CA ILE A 335 9.51 15.21 11.35
C ILE A 335 9.96 16.53 10.71
N CYS A 336 10.80 16.47 9.68
CA CYS A 336 11.17 17.66 8.92
C CYS A 336 9.95 18.33 8.27
N GLU A 337 9.07 17.55 7.64
CA GLU A 337 7.81 18.04 7.05
C GLU A 337 6.95 18.76 8.11
N LEU A 338 6.78 18.17 9.30
CA LEU A 338 6.01 18.79 10.39
C LEU A 338 6.61 20.12 10.87
N HIS A 339 7.94 20.20 10.98
CA HIS A 339 8.61 21.46 11.32
C HIS A 339 8.43 22.52 10.24
N GLU A 340 8.56 22.15 8.96
CA GLU A 340 8.37 23.07 7.84
C GLU A 340 6.94 23.60 7.75
N GLU A 341 5.95 22.72 7.92
CA GLU A 341 4.53 23.09 7.98
C GLU A 341 4.27 24.10 9.10
N GLU A 342 4.84 23.87 10.29
CA GLU A 342 4.66 24.74 11.44
C GLU A 342 5.36 26.10 11.27
N VAL A 343 6.57 26.13 10.72
CA VAL A 343 7.27 27.37 10.38
C VAL A 343 6.48 28.19 9.36
N GLN A 344 5.95 27.53 8.32
CA GLN A 344 5.16 28.23 7.31
C GLN A 344 3.86 28.78 7.88
N ARG A 345 3.17 28.00 8.73
CA ARG A 345 1.96 28.45 9.42
C ARG A 345 2.25 29.67 10.29
N ASN A 346 3.27 29.61 11.13
CA ASN A 346 3.62 30.71 12.03
C ASN A 346 3.92 32.01 11.26
N ARG A 347 4.71 31.91 10.18
CA ARG A 347 5.00 33.06 9.31
C ARG A 347 3.73 33.66 8.71
N ASN A 348 2.82 32.82 8.21
CA ASN A 348 1.55 33.29 7.64
C ASN A 348 0.71 34.02 8.71
N ASN A 349 0.58 33.45 9.91
CA ASN A 349 -0.17 34.09 11.00
C ASN A 349 0.45 35.44 11.42
N ILE A 350 1.77 35.53 11.54
CA ILE A 350 2.46 36.79 11.86
C ILE A 350 2.17 37.85 10.79
N VAL A 351 2.17 37.47 9.51
CA VAL A 351 1.83 38.38 8.42
C VAL A 351 0.36 38.85 8.52
N GLU A 352 -0.57 37.94 8.81
CA GLU A 352 -1.99 38.28 9.00
C GLU A 352 -2.20 39.24 10.19
N ILE A 353 -1.54 38.99 11.33
CA ILE A 353 -1.59 39.87 12.51
C ILE A 353 -1.07 41.27 12.16
N ASN A 354 0.05 41.37 11.43
CA ASN A 354 0.61 42.66 11.03
C ASN A 354 -0.27 43.37 10.00
N TYR A 355 -0.87 42.65 9.06
CA TYR A 355 -1.80 43.22 8.09
C TYR A 355 -3.02 43.86 8.78
N PHE A 356 -3.57 43.18 9.79
CA PHE A 356 -4.63 43.74 10.61
C PHE A 356 -4.19 45.00 11.37
N LEU A 357 -2.99 44.97 11.97
CA LEU A 357 -2.42 46.13 12.66
C LEU A 357 -2.26 47.34 11.73
N ASP A 358 -1.71 47.15 10.54
CA ASP A 358 -1.48 48.22 9.58
C ASP A 358 -2.80 48.84 9.11
N TYR A 359 -3.81 48.00 8.83
CA TYR A 359 -5.16 48.45 8.47
C TYR A 359 -5.80 49.30 9.58
N GLU A 360 -5.75 48.86 10.84
CA GLU A 360 -6.31 49.61 11.95
C GLU A 360 -5.55 50.92 12.21
N ARG A 361 -4.23 50.95 12.00
CA ARG A 361 -3.43 52.19 12.09
C ARG A 361 -3.82 53.21 11.03
N GLU A 362 -4.06 52.77 9.79
CA GLU A 362 -4.54 53.66 8.72
C GLU A 362 -5.87 54.33 9.12
N ILE A 363 -6.82 53.55 9.65
CA ILE A 363 -8.11 54.07 10.13
C ILE A 363 -7.96 55.08 11.26
N ILE A 364 -7.02 54.88 12.18
CA ILE A 364 -6.78 55.81 13.30
C ILE A 364 -6.17 57.14 12.81
N THR A 365 -5.43 57.12 11.70
CA THR A 365 -4.77 58.31 11.14
C THR A 365 -5.62 59.16 10.20
N GLU A 366 -6.74 58.63 9.68
CA GLU A 366 -7.76 59.35 8.91
C GLU A 366 -8.77 60.07 9.81
#